data_AF-A0A482XNA1-F1
#
_entry.id   AF-A0A482XNA1-F1
#
_cell.length_a   1.000
_cell.length_b   1.000
_cell.length_c   1.000
_cell.angle_alpha   90.00
_cell.angle_beta   90.00
_cell.angle_gamma   90.00
#
_symmetry.space_group_name_H-M   'P 1'
#
loop_
_entity.id
_entity.type
_entity.pdbx_description
1 polymer ?
#
loop_
_entity_poly.entity_id
_entity_poly.type
_entity_poly.pdbx_seq_one_letter_code
_entity_poly.pdbx_strand_id
1 'polypeptide(L)'
;MPPSPKGDGLEEERLQEHQHSRTDVGSKNQVNLKRNQLCAQPWSFRLQLGKTVTKVLTFWVPYHQTDGWSLIDILMGLRNLDDLESCAAFCRQNMNPQLFNYAFTVTLLHREDTKGIDIPPLCEFFPDKFMASSVFSKARQEANLNDVVPGIESDPIEIPMDYTASDLDEEHRVAYFREDLGINLHHWHWHLVYPFNGPRAVVDKDRRGELFYFMPQQLVGRYNFERLCNKLARVEKFTALRDPVPEGYFPKLDSLSSSRVWPARTPNTTLKGKLE
;
A
#
# COMPACT_ATOMS: atom_id res chain seq x y z
N MET A 1 -44.62 -9.72 -43.74
CA MET A 1 -44.06 -8.65 -42.88
C MET A 1 -43.22 -9.31 -41.81
N PRO A 2 -41.88 -9.24 -41.88
CA PRO A 2 -41.03 -9.67 -40.77
C PRO A 2 -41.02 -8.56 -39.69
N PRO A 3 -40.83 -8.90 -38.40
CA PRO A 3 -40.83 -7.92 -37.32
C PRO A 3 -39.51 -7.14 -37.28
N SER A 4 -39.63 -5.86 -36.91
CA SER A 4 -38.54 -4.91 -36.66
C SER A 4 -37.59 -5.41 -35.56
N PRO A 5 -36.26 -5.19 -35.68
CA PRO A 5 -35.32 -5.50 -34.61
C PRO A 5 -35.49 -4.51 -33.45
N LYS A 6 -35.73 -5.04 -32.24
CA LYS A 6 -35.73 -4.26 -31.00
C LYS A 6 -34.32 -3.70 -30.77
N GLY A 7 -34.21 -2.38 -30.70
CA GLY A 7 -32.96 -1.67 -30.42
C GLY A 7 -32.41 -1.96 -29.02
N ASP A 8 -31.09 -1.89 -28.91
CA ASP A 8 -30.25 -2.14 -27.74
C ASP A 8 -30.55 -1.20 -26.56
N GLY A 9 -31.58 -1.52 -25.76
CA GLY A 9 -31.81 -0.83 -24.48
C GLY A 9 -30.68 -1.01 -23.45
N LEU A 10 -29.84 -2.04 -23.62
CA LEU A 10 -28.68 -2.31 -22.76
C LEU A 10 -27.50 -1.38 -23.03
N GLU A 11 -27.40 -0.81 -24.24
CA GLU A 11 -26.34 0.12 -24.60
C GLU A 11 -26.67 1.54 -24.12
N GLU A 12 -27.96 1.92 -24.17
CA GLU A 12 -28.46 3.17 -23.60
C GLU A 12 -28.36 3.20 -22.06
N GLU A 13 -28.64 2.10 -21.35
CA GLU A 13 -28.46 2.03 -19.89
C GLU A 13 -26.98 2.19 -19.48
N ARG A 14 -26.04 1.55 -20.20
CA ARG A 14 -24.59 1.71 -19.95
C ARG A 14 -24.10 3.14 -20.23
N LEU A 15 -24.66 3.79 -21.24
CA LEU A 15 -24.36 5.19 -21.55
C LEU A 15 -24.93 6.13 -20.47
N GLN A 16 -26.13 5.84 -19.94
CA GLN A 16 -26.76 6.60 -18.86
C GLN A 16 -26.05 6.43 -17.51
N GLU A 17 -25.55 5.23 -17.18
CA GLU A 17 -24.69 5.00 -16.00
C GLU A 17 -23.35 5.73 -16.11
N HIS A 18 -22.76 5.76 -17.31
CA HIS A 18 -21.56 6.57 -17.58
C HIS A 18 -21.81 8.08 -17.50
N GLN A 19 -23.05 8.54 -17.73
CA GLN A 19 -23.43 9.94 -17.61
C GLN A 19 -23.74 10.35 -16.17
N HIS A 20 -24.36 9.48 -15.36
CA HIS A 20 -24.60 9.72 -13.93
C HIS A 20 -23.33 9.69 -13.09
N SER A 21 -22.35 8.83 -13.41
CA SER A 21 -21.06 8.82 -12.71
C SER A 21 -20.19 10.06 -12.97
N ARG A 22 -20.55 10.89 -13.96
CA ARG A 22 -19.86 12.15 -14.28
C ARG A 22 -20.38 13.36 -13.50
N THR A 23 -21.52 13.26 -12.81
CA THR A 23 -22.18 14.44 -12.21
C THR A 23 -21.70 14.80 -10.81
N ASP A 24 -21.08 13.87 -10.07
CA ASP A 24 -20.62 14.12 -8.68
C ASP A 24 -19.17 14.63 -8.58
N VAL A 25 -18.39 14.58 -9.66
CA VAL A 25 -17.03 15.12 -9.70
C VAL A 25 -17.07 16.39 -10.54
N GLY A 26 -16.93 17.55 -9.88
CA GLY A 26 -17.16 18.87 -10.47
C GLY A 26 -16.56 19.05 -11.87
N SER A 27 -17.36 19.63 -12.77
CA SER A 27 -17.04 19.90 -14.19
C SER A 27 -15.80 20.76 -14.43
N LYS A 28 -15.17 21.31 -13.38
CA LYS A 28 -14.00 22.19 -13.45
C LYS A 28 -12.66 21.46 -13.63
N ASN A 29 -12.60 20.15 -13.33
CA ASN A 29 -11.36 19.34 -13.45
C ASN A 29 -11.52 18.18 -14.44
N GLN A 30 -12.08 18.45 -15.63
CA GLN A 30 -12.08 17.45 -16.70
C GLN A 30 -10.72 17.41 -17.39
N VAL A 31 -9.92 16.38 -17.09
CA VAL A 31 -8.72 16.08 -17.86
C VAL A 31 -9.13 15.27 -19.10
N ASN A 32 -8.89 15.82 -20.29
CA ASN A 32 -9.06 15.10 -21.55
C ASN A 32 -7.89 14.13 -21.74
N LEU A 33 -8.01 12.94 -21.16
CA LEU A 33 -7.02 11.88 -21.32
C LEU A 33 -7.02 11.39 -22.78
N LYS A 34 -5.83 11.35 -23.39
CA LYS A 34 -5.67 10.74 -24.72
C LYS A 34 -6.06 9.26 -24.63
N ARG A 35 -6.96 8.82 -25.51
CA ARG A 35 -7.28 7.39 -25.68
C ARG A 35 -6.05 6.69 -26.27
N ASN A 36 -5.15 6.25 -25.39
CA ASN A 36 -3.87 5.76 -25.83
C ASN A 36 -3.98 4.30 -26.32
N GLN A 37 -3.50 4.01 -27.53
CA GLN A 37 -3.52 2.65 -28.10
C GLN A 37 -2.65 1.67 -27.30
N LEU A 38 -1.69 2.19 -26.51
CA LEU A 38 -0.89 1.43 -25.54
C LEU A 38 -1.78 0.80 -24.46
N CYS A 39 -2.81 1.50 -23.98
CA CYS A 39 -3.79 0.95 -23.04
C CYS A 39 -4.73 -0.09 -23.69
N ALA A 40 -4.81 -0.10 -25.02
CA ALA A 40 -5.64 -1.01 -25.82
C ALA A 40 -4.87 -2.22 -26.37
N GLN A 41 -3.54 -2.28 -26.19
CA GLN A 41 -2.80 -3.52 -26.43
C GLN A 41 -3.28 -4.55 -25.41
N PRO A 42 -3.43 -5.83 -25.77
CA PRO A 42 -3.68 -6.87 -24.79
C PRO A 42 -2.44 -6.92 -23.89
N TRP A 43 -2.48 -6.18 -22.78
CA TRP A 43 -1.55 -6.29 -21.68
C TRP A 43 -1.40 -7.76 -21.45
N SER A 44 -0.22 -8.31 -21.77
CA SER A 44 -0.01 -9.75 -21.77
C SER A 44 -0.60 -10.31 -20.48
N PHE A 45 -1.35 -11.40 -20.59
CA PHE A 45 -2.09 -12.20 -19.61
C PHE A 45 -1.68 -12.11 -18.11
N ARG A 46 -0.46 -11.67 -17.80
CA ARG A 46 0.10 -11.42 -16.45
C ARG A 46 -0.40 -10.16 -15.73
N LEU A 47 -0.66 -9.05 -16.41
CA LEU A 47 -1.09 -7.80 -15.75
C LEU A 47 -2.60 -7.71 -15.53
N GLN A 48 -3.35 -8.69 -16.05
CA GLN A 48 -4.70 -9.02 -15.59
C GLN A 48 -4.62 -9.81 -14.27
N LEU A 49 -4.04 -9.21 -13.22
CA LEU A 49 -4.64 -9.38 -11.90
C LEU A 49 -6.06 -8.81 -12.00
N GLY A 50 -6.95 -9.58 -12.62
CA GLY A 50 -8.29 -9.15 -12.96
C GLY A 50 -8.96 -8.68 -11.70
N LYS A 51 -9.29 -7.38 -11.63
CA LYS A 51 -10.02 -6.74 -10.51
C LYS A 51 -9.72 -7.37 -9.15
N THR A 52 -8.46 -7.73 -8.85
CA THR A 52 -8.13 -8.54 -7.66
C THR A 52 -7.91 -7.61 -6.47
N VAL A 53 -8.89 -6.71 -6.30
CA VAL A 53 -9.09 -5.85 -5.14
C VAL A 53 -9.14 -6.71 -3.86
N THR A 54 -9.48 -7.99 -3.97
CA THR A 54 -9.63 -8.93 -2.84
C THR A 54 -8.34 -9.56 -2.30
N LYS A 55 -7.17 -9.36 -2.94
CA LYS A 55 -5.90 -9.94 -2.48
C LYS A 55 -4.96 -8.87 -1.90
N VAL A 56 -4.43 -9.16 -0.71
CA VAL A 56 -3.39 -8.36 -0.06
C VAL A 56 -2.11 -8.43 -0.88
N LEU A 57 -1.56 -7.28 -1.26
CA LEU A 57 -0.25 -7.21 -1.90
C LEU A 57 0.85 -7.39 -0.85
N THR A 58 1.84 -8.21 -1.19
CA THR A 58 3.07 -8.35 -0.39
C THR A 58 4.26 -8.47 -1.31
N PHE A 59 5.27 -7.63 -1.09
CA PHE A 59 6.52 -7.64 -1.85
C PHE A 59 7.45 -8.79 -1.46
N TRP A 60 7.04 -9.67 -0.56
CA TRP A 60 7.78 -10.88 -0.20
C TRP A 60 7.38 -12.10 -1.03
N VAL A 61 6.30 -11.99 -1.82
CA VAL A 61 5.86 -13.05 -2.74
C VAL A 61 6.42 -12.75 -4.14
N PRO A 62 7.20 -13.68 -4.74
CA PRO A 62 7.86 -13.44 -6.03
C PRO A 62 6.91 -13.02 -7.16
N TYR A 63 5.72 -13.62 -7.23
CA TYR A 63 4.73 -13.29 -8.25
C TYR A 63 4.25 -11.82 -8.16
N HIS A 64 3.98 -11.33 -6.95
CA HIS A 64 3.60 -9.92 -6.74
C HIS A 64 4.73 -8.96 -7.12
N GLN A 65 5.97 -9.35 -6.86
CA GLN A 65 7.13 -8.57 -7.25
C GLN A 65 7.23 -8.48 -8.78
N THR A 66 7.08 -9.59 -9.50
CA THR A 66 7.17 -9.61 -10.96
C THR A 66 6.14 -8.72 -11.64
N ASP A 67 4.91 -8.67 -11.11
CA ASP A 67 3.86 -7.80 -11.65
C ASP A 67 4.15 -6.32 -11.36
N GLY A 68 4.66 -6.01 -10.17
CA GLY A 68 5.08 -4.66 -9.81
C GLY A 68 6.19 -4.16 -10.73
N TRP A 69 7.21 -4.98 -10.97
CA TRP A 69 8.32 -4.62 -11.86
C TRP A 69 7.89 -4.48 -13.30
N SER A 70 7.00 -5.35 -13.78
CA SER A 70 6.46 -5.26 -15.14
C SER A 70 5.72 -3.94 -15.35
N LEU A 71 4.93 -3.51 -14.37
CA LEU A 71 4.23 -2.22 -14.43
C LEU A 71 5.21 -1.05 -14.38
N ILE A 72 6.22 -1.09 -13.51
CA ILE A 72 7.25 -0.04 -13.44
C ILE A 72 7.99 0.07 -14.78
N ASP A 73 8.40 -1.05 -15.39
CA ASP A 73 9.11 -1.05 -16.67
C ASP A 73 8.28 -0.40 -17.78
N ILE A 74 6.98 -0.71 -17.84
CA ILE A 74 6.04 -0.09 -18.78
C ILE A 74 5.95 1.42 -18.53
N LEU A 75 5.71 1.85 -17.29
CA LEU A 75 5.54 3.27 -16.96
C LEU A 75 6.83 4.08 -17.16
N MET A 76 8.00 3.49 -16.88
CA MET A 76 9.29 4.08 -17.17
C MET A 76 9.57 4.19 -18.68
N GLY A 77 9.06 3.24 -19.48
CA GLY A 77 9.20 3.21 -20.94
C GLY A 77 8.29 4.20 -21.70
N LEU A 78 7.35 4.86 -21.03
CA LEU A 78 6.47 5.86 -21.66
C LEU A 78 7.24 7.13 -22.04
N ARG A 79 6.98 7.65 -23.25
CA ARG A 79 7.79 8.71 -23.86
C ARG A 79 7.54 10.10 -23.28
N ASN A 80 6.31 10.39 -22.86
CA ASN A 80 5.89 11.72 -22.43
C ASN A 80 4.92 11.63 -21.24
N LEU A 81 4.73 12.78 -20.57
CA LEU A 81 3.86 12.90 -19.40
C LEU A 81 2.38 12.66 -19.73
N ASP A 82 1.89 13.10 -20.90
CA ASP A 82 0.49 12.84 -21.31
C ASP A 82 0.19 11.34 -21.40
N ASP A 83 1.12 10.57 -21.97
CA ASP A 83 1.01 9.11 -22.10
C ASP A 83 1.08 8.45 -20.71
N LEU A 84 1.95 8.95 -19.82
CA LEU A 84 2.05 8.52 -18.43
C LEU A 84 0.75 8.77 -17.67
N GLU A 85 0.15 9.95 -17.79
CA GLU A 85 -1.10 10.32 -17.14
C GLU A 85 -2.26 9.46 -17.65
N SER A 86 -2.42 9.32 -18.97
CA SER A 86 -3.42 8.45 -19.58
C SER A 86 -3.26 6.98 -19.14
N CYS A 87 -2.03 6.48 -19.07
CA CYS A 87 -1.77 5.11 -18.62
C CYS A 87 -2.04 4.96 -17.12
N ALA A 88 -1.62 5.91 -16.30
CA ALA A 88 -1.83 5.90 -14.86
C ALA A 88 -3.34 5.94 -14.52
N ALA A 89 -4.11 6.77 -15.21
CA ALA A 89 -5.57 6.82 -15.04
C ALA A 89 -6.24 5.47 -15.39
N PHE A 90 -5.78 4.81 -16.45
CA PHE A 90 -6.24 3.47 -16.81
C PHE A 90 -5.85 2.43 -15.74
N CYS A 91 -4.59 2.39 -15.31
CA CYS A 91 -4.11 1.45 -14.30
C CYS A 91 -4.82 1.63 -12.95
N ARG A 92 -5.04 2.88 -12.52
CA ARG A 92 -5.77 3.21 -11.28
C ARG A 92 -7.16 2.57 -11.22
N GLN A 93 -7.86 2.48 -12.34
CA GLN A 93 -9.20 1.90 -12.41
C GLN A 93 -9.21 0.37 -12.57
N ASN A 94 -8.15 -0.20 -13.13
CA ASN A 94 -8.15 -1.60 -13.60
C ASN A 94 -7.21 -2.53 -12.80
N MET A 95 -6.39 -1.99 -11.90
CA MET A 95 -5.37 -2.75 -11.15
C MET A 95 -5.62 -2.72 -9.64
N ASN A 96 -4.92 -3.60 -8.91
CA ASN A 96 -4.90 -3.55 -7.45
C ASN A 96 -4.37 -2.18 -6.97
N PRO A 97 -5.09 -1.47 -6.06
CA PRO A 97 -4.69 -0.13 -5.64
C PRO A 97 -3.30 -0.07 -5.03
N GLN A 98 -2.89 -1.07 -4.25
CA GLN A 98 -1.57 -1.08 -3.61
C GLN A 98 -0.46 -1.30 -4.65
N LEU A 99 -0.71 -2.15 -5.64
CA LEU A 99 0.24 -2.43 -6.72
C LEU A 99 0.46 -1.20 -7.59
N PHE A 100 -0.65 -0.57 -8.00
CA PHE A 100 -0.60 0.65 -8.81
C PHE A 100 0.13 1.77 -8.07
N ASN A 101 -0.28 2.10 -6.85
CA ASN A 101 0.34 3.20 -6.09
C ASN A 101 1.84 2.95 -5.87
N TYR A 102 2.24 1.72 -5.52
CA TYR A 102 3.66 1.40 -5.42
C TYR A 102 4.42 1.64 -6.73
N ALA A 103 3.96 1.04 -7.83
CA ALA A 103 4.65 1.15 -9.11
C ALA A 103 4.68 2.59 -9.64
N PHE A 104 3.58 3.32 -9.45
CA PHE A 104 3.45 4.71 -9.86
C PHE A 104 4.36 5.62 -9.03
N THR A 105 4.38 5.47 -7.70
CA THR A 105 5.31 6.21 -6.84
C THR A 105 6.77 5.94 -7.19
N VAL A 106 7.17 4.67 -7.41
CA VAL A 106 8.54 4.35 -7.85
C VAL A 106 8.85 5.03 -9.19
N THR A 107 7.90 5.01 -10.13
CA THR A 107 8.06 5.67 -11.43
C THR A 107 8.27 7.17 -11.26
N LEU A 108 7.44 7.85 -10.47
CA LEU A 108 7.55 9.30 -10.23
C LEU A 108 8.90 9.68 -9.59
N LEU A 109 9.44 8.83 -8.72
CA LEU A 109 10.74 9.06 -8.07
C LEU A 109 11.94 8.91 -9.02
N HIS A 110 11.80 8.11 -10.08
CA HIS A 110 12.93 7.72 -10.94
C HIS A 110 12.92 8.37 -12.32
N ARG A 111 11.76 8.76 -12.83
CA ARG A 111 11.67 9.46 -14.11
C ARG A 111 12.24 10.87 -13.99
N GLU A 112 13.01 11.27 -15.00
CA GLU A 112 13.66 12.59 -15.05
C GLU A 112 12.64 13.74 -15.18
N ASP A 113 11.54 13.51 -15.92
CA ASP A 113 10.50 14.50 -16.20
C ASP A 113 9.50 14.71 -15.04
N THR A 114 9.57 13.90 -13.99
CA THR A 114 8.72 13.99 -12.78
C THR A 114 9.49 14.39 -11.53
N LYS A 115 10.77 14.76 -11.66
CA LYS A 115 11.58 15.25 -10.55
C LYS A 115 10.99 16.55 -9.98
N GLY A 116 10.92 16.64 -8.66
CA GLY A 116 10.36 17.79 -7.95
C GLY A 116 8.84 17.76 -7.78
N ILE A 117 8.17 16.68 -8.18
CA ILE A 117 6.78 16.44 -7.79
C ILE A 117 6.76 15.96 -6.33
N ASP A 118 5.98 16.64 -5.50
CA ASP A 118 5.73 16.20 -4.13
C ASP A 118 4.82 14.98 -4.13
N ILE A 119 5.35 13.88 -3.60
CA ILE A 119 4.61 12.62 -3.46
C ILE A 119 4.11 12.54 -2.01
N PRO A 120 2.79 12.40 -1.79
CA PRO A 120 2.25 12.18 -0.46
C PRO A 120 2.87 10.95 0.21
N PRO A 121 3.07 10.96 1.55
CA PRO A 121 3.54 9.80 2.29
C PRO A 121 2.51 8.66 2.29
N LEU A 122 2.97 7.42 2.48
CA LEU A 122 2.12 6.22 2.46
C LEU A 122 0.94 6.31 3.44
N CYS A 123 1.13 6.98 4.57
CA CYS A 123 0.10 7.11 5.60
C CYS A 123 -1.10 7.98 5.15
N GLU A 124 -0.95 8.84 4.14
CA GLU A 124 -2.06 9.67 3.64
C GLU A 124 -2.99 8.90 2.70
N PHE A 125 -2.45 7.97 1.89
CA PHE A 125 -3.26 7.22 0.91
C PHE A 125 -3.54 5.76 1.31
N PHE A 126 -2.75 5.17 2.22
CA PHE A 126 -3.04 3.88 2.88
C PHE A 126 -2.86 3.99 4.41
N PRO A 127 -3.72 4.78 5.08
CA PRO A 127 -3.66 4.93 6.55
C PRO A 127 -3.91 3.61 7.29
N ASP A 128 -4.59 2.66 6.64
CA ASP A 128 -4.93 1.33 7.18
C ASP A 128 -3.71 0.44 7.46
N LYS A 129 -2.55 0.82 6.94
CA LYS A 129 -1.26 0.18 7.26
C LYS A 129 -0.64 0.66 8.58
N PHE A 130 -1.15 1.73 9.17
CA PHE A 130 -0.55 2.40 10.32
C PHE A 130 -1.50 2.53 11.52
N MET A 131 -2.81 2.38 11.31
CA MET A 131 -3.81 2.60 12.34
C MET A 131 -4.77 1.41 12.45
N ALA A 132 -5.26 1.15 13.66
CA ALA A 132 -6.22 0.08 13.91
C ALA A 132 -7.59 0.35 13.27
N SER A 133 -8.33 -0.72 12.96
CA SER A 133 -9.66 -0.60 12.32
C SER A 133 -10.71 0.11 13.17
N SER A 134 -10.55 0.11 14.49
CA SER A 134 -11.37 0.87 15.42
C SER A 134 -11.29 2.38 15.19
N VAL A 135 -10.14 2.90 14.77
CA VAL A 135 -9.92 4.31 14.45
C VAL A 135 -10.74 4.71 13.23
N PHE A 136 -10.73 3.91 12.16
CA PHE A 136 -11.52 4.17 10.96
C PHE A 136 -13.03 4.08 11.21
N SER A 137 -13.44 3.21 12.14
CA SER A 137 -14.84 3.07 12.52
C SER A 137 -15.34 4.34 13.23
N LYS A 138 -14.54 4.90 14.14
CA LYS A 138 -14.79 6.20 14.78
C LYS A 138 -14.77 7.34 13.76
N ALA A 139 -13.77 7.38 12.88
CA ALA A 139 -13.66 8.42 11.86
C ALA A 139 -14.89 8.48 10.94
N ARG A 140 -15.42 7.31 10.57
CA ARG A 140 -16.66 7.23 9.78
C ARG A 140 -17.88 7.72 10.56
N GLN A 141 -17.95 7.43 11.86
CA GLN A 141 -19.03 7.92 12.71
C GLN A 141 -19.00 9.45 12.80
N GLU A 142 -17.84 10.04 13.09
CA GLU A 142 -17.67 11.50 13.18
C GLU A 142 -17.98 12.19 11.84
N ALA A 143 -17.49 11.65 10.73
CA ALA A 143 -17.78 12.18 9.40
C ALA A 143 -19.29 12.19 9.09
N ASN A 144 -20.01 11.10 9.41
CA ASN A 144 -21.45 11.03 9.22
C ASN A 144 -22.21 12.04 10.11
N LEU A 145 -21.72 12.32 11.32
CA LEU A 145 -22.34 13.29 12.22
C LEU A 145 -22.19 14.72 11.69
N ASN A 146 -21.01 15.07 11.17
CA ASN A 146 -20.77 16.38 10.55
C ASN A 146 -21.66 16.63 9.32
N ASP A 147 -21.89 15.61 8.50
CA ASP A 147 -22.75 15.72 7.31
C ASP A 147 -24.22 15.98 7.70
N VAL A 148 -24.66 15.44 8.83
CA VAL A 148 -26.04 15.59 9.32
C VAL A 148 -26.24 16.89 10.09
N VAL A 149 -25.22 17.38 10.81
CA VAL A 149 -25.31 18.57 11.66
C VAL A 149 -24.31 19.63 11.20
N PRO A 150 -24.75 20.60 10.38
CA PRO A 150 -23.87 21.66 9.88
C PRO A 150 -23.34 22.52 11.03
N GLY A 151 -22.02 22.75 11.07
CA GLY A 151 -21.38 23.68 12.01
C GLY A 151 -20.74 23.04 13.25
N ILE A 152 -20.74 21.70 13.36
CA ILE A 152 -19.90 20.99 14.34
C ILE A 152 -18.52 20.75 13.72
N GLU A 153 -17.47 21.24 14.37
CA GLU A 153 -16.09 20.83 14.07
C GLU A 153 -15.83 19.50 14.76
N SER A 154 -15.30 18.51 14.02
CA SER A 154 -14.90 17.24 14.64
C SER A 154 -13.68 17.41 15.52
N ASP A 155 -13.73 16.82 16.69
CA ASP A 155 -12.55 16.64 17.53
C ASP A 155 -11.57 15.65 16.89
N PRO A 156 -10.25 15.87 17.06
CA PRO A 156 -9.25 14.89 16.63
C PRO A 156 -9.45 13.53 17.31
N ILE A 157 -9.37 12.46 16.51
CA ILE A 157 -9.47 11.10 17.05
C ILE A 157 -8.12 10.71 17.66
N GLU A 158 -8.07 10.66 18.98
CA GLU A 158 -6.90 10.18 19.71
C GLU A 158 -6.74 8.66 19.57
N ILE A 159 -5.55 8.25 19.15
CA ILE A 159 -5.17 6.84 19.05
C ILE A 159 -4.38 6.50 20.32
N PRO A 160 -4.86 5.57 21.17
CA PRO A 160 -4.13 5.19 22.38
C PRO A 160 -2.87 4.42 22.01
N MET A 161 -1.81 4.56 22.83
CA MET A 161 -0.58 3.77 22.70
C MET A 161 -0.85 2.27 22.93
N ASP A 162 -1.73 1.94 23.88
CA ASP A 162 -2.01 0.58 24.32
C ASP A 162 -3.13 -0.09 23.52
N TYR A 163 -3.04 -0.05 22.18
CA TYR A 163 -4.05 -0.65 21.30
C TYR A 163 -3.69 -2.09 20.87
N THR A 164 -2.41 -2.45 20.81
CA THR A 164 -1.94 -3.77 20.39
C THR A 164 -1.83 -4.76 21.55
N ALA A 165 -1.30 -4.33 22.68
CA ALA A 165 -1.14 -5.11 23.91
C ALA A 165 -1.25 -4.23 25.17
N SER A 166 -0.96 -4.82 26.33
CA SER A 166 -0.94 -4.16 27.64
C SER A 166 0.42 -4.39 28.30
N ASP A 167 0.68 -3.70 29.41
CA ASP A 167 1.93 -3.84 30.19
C ASP A 167 2.22 -5.25 30.74
N LEU A 168 1.26 -6.18 30.65
CA LEU A 168 1.48 -7.59 30.92
C LEU A 168 2.45 -8.25 29.94
N ASP A 169 2.54 -7.72 28.72
CA ASP A 169 3.54 -8.11 27.73
C ASP A 169 4.77 -7.20 27.88
N GLU A 170 5.91 -7.79 28.24
CA GLU A 170 7.15 -7.02 28.42
C GLU A 170 7.62 -6.35 27.13
N GLU A 171 7.32 -6.95 25.99
CA GLU A 171 7.64 -6.38 24.68
C GLU A 171 6.80 -5.13 24.41
N HIS A 172 5.64 -4.96 25.04
CA HIS A 172 4.79 -3.78 24.85
C HIS A 172 5.48 -2.47 25.29
N ARG A 173 6.45 -2.54 26.21
CA ARG A 173 7.20 -1.36 26.69
C ARG A 173 7.94 -0.60 25.60
N VAL A 174 8.27 -1.25 24.49
CA VAL A 174 8.93 -0.62 23.33
C VAL A 174 8.00 -0.53 22.11
N ALA A 175 6.69 -0.65 22.30
CA ALA A 175 5.69 -0.48 21.25
C ALA A 175 5.76 0.91 20.62
N TYR A 176 6.00 1.97 21.41
CA TYR A 176 6.19 3.34 20.91
C TYR A 176 7.31 3.45 19.85
N PHE A 177 8.28 2.53 19.83
CA PHE A 177 9.32 2.50 18.81
C PHE A 177 8.94 1.61 17.63
N ARG A 178 8.37 0.42 17.90
CA ARG A 178 8.02 -0.55 16.84
C ARG A 178 6.82 -0.11 16.00
N GLU A 179 5.87 0.57 16.63
CA GLU A 179 4.59 0.97 16.05
C GLU A 179 4.56 2.48 15.73
N ASP A 180 5.70 3.18 15.87
CA ASP A 180 5.82 4.56 15.44
C ASP A 180 5.57 4.70 13.94
N LEU A 181 4.76 5.68 13.59
CA LEU A 181 4.39 5.98 12.21
C LEU A 181 5.63 6.41 11.40
N GLY A 182 6.51 7.23 11.97
CA GLY A 182 7.71 7.73 11.30
C GLY A 182 8.74 6.63 11.01
N ILE A 183 9.00 5.73 11.95
CA ILE A 183 9.92 4.61 11.78
C ILE A 183 9.40 3.63 10.71
N ASN A 184 8.11 3.30 10.74
CA ASN A 184 7.51 2.42 9.75
C ASN A 184 7.47 3.06 8.35
N LEU A 185 7.18 4.37 8.26
CA LEU A 185 7.28 5.12 7.00
C LEU A 185 8.70 5.17 6.46
N HIS A 186 9.69 5.41 7.34
CA HIS A 186 11.09 5.40 6.96
C HIS A 186 11.50 4.04 6.38
N HIS A 187 11.13 2.94 7.03
CA HIS A 187 11.42 1.59 6.56
C HIS A 187 10.79 1.31 5.19
N TRP A 188 9.52 1.70 5.01
CA TRP A 188 8.84 1.56 3.71
C TRP A 188 9.51 2.40 2.62
N HIS A 189 9.79 3.67 2.91
CA HIS A 189 10.40 4.59 1.95
C HIS A 189 11.83 4.17 1.58
N TRP A 190 12.59 3.64 2.53
CA TRP A 190 13.92 3.09 2.26
C TRP A 190 13.85 1.94 1.24
N HIS A 191 12.90 1.01 1.41
CA HIS A 191 12.69 -0.10 0.46
C HIS A 191 12.09 0.34 -0.88
N LEU A 192 11.38 1.47 -0.92
CA LEU A 192 10.87 2.08 -2.13
C LEU A 192 12.00 2.70 -2.96
N VAL A 193 12.95 3.39 -2.32
CA VAL A 193 14.13 3.99 -2.96
C VAL A 193 15.17 2.93 -3.33
N TYR A 194 15.37 1.92 -2.48
CA TYR A 194 16.32 0.82 -2.69
C TYR A 194 15.59 -0.53 -2.77
N PRO A 195 14.82 -0.80 -3.83
CA PRO A 195 14.08 -2.06 -3.96
C PRO A 195 15.04 -3.24 -4.15
N PHE A 196 14.69 -4.41 -3.62
CA PHE A 196 15.53 -5.61 -3.70
C PHE A 196 15.87 -6.03 -5.13
N ASN A 197 14.90 -5.93 -6.03
CA ASN A 197 15.00 -6.31 -7.44
C ASN A 197 14.02 -5.45 -8.24
N GLY A 198 14.10 -5.51 -9.57
CA GLY A 198 13.32 -4.66 -10.48
C GLY A 198 14.11 -4.20 -11.71
N PRO A 199 13.56 -3.28 -12.52
CA PRO A 199 14.22 -2.75 -13.71
C PRO A 199 15.56 -2.10 -13.36
N ARG A 200 16.56 -2.27 -14.23
CA ARG A 200 17.93 -1.78 -13.97
C ARG A 200 17.97 -0.27 -13.72
N ALA A 201 17.14 0.51 -14.42
CA ALA A 201 17.04 1.96 -14.21
C ALA A 201 16.63 2.35 -12.78
N VAL A 202 15.97 1.46 -12.05
CA VAL A 202 15.53 1.68 -10.66
C VAL A 202 16.54 1.11 -9.67
N VAL A 203 17.03 -0.09 -9.93
CA VAL A 203 17.85 -0.87 -8.99
C VAL A 203 19.33 -0.48 -9.00
N ASP A 204 19.85 0.02 -10.13
CA ASP A 204 21.26 0.35 -10.32
C ASP A 204 21.61 1.64 -9.56
N LYS A 205 21.97 1.48 -8.29
CA LYS A 205 22.33 2.55 -7.35
C LYS A 205 23.63 2.23 -6.65
N ASP A 206 24.41 3.28 -6.37
CA ASP A 206 25.73 3.16 -5.73
C ASP A 206 25.64 2.49 -4.35
N ARG A 207 26.52 1.52 -4.10
CA ARG A 207 26.70 0.80 -2.83
C ARG A 207 25.40 0.32 -2.15
N ARG A 208 24.33 0.07 -2.91
CA ARG A 208 23.01 -0.34 -2.37
C ARG A 208 23.06 -1.54 -1.43
N GLY A 209 23.96 -2.49 -1.68
CA GLY A 209 24.11 -3.70 -0.86
C GLY A 209 24.74 -3.40 0.50
N GLU A 210 25.69 -2.47 0.55
CA GLU A 210 26.25 -1.99 1.82
C GLU A 210 25.22 -1.18 2.60
N LEU A 211 24.48 -0.30 1.92
CA LEU A 211 23.40 0.46 2.56
C LEU A 211 22.30 -0.46 3.11
N PHE A 212 22.00 -1.56 2.40
CA PHE A 212 21.07 -2.59 2.86
C PHE A 212 21.54 -3.28 4.15
N TYR A 213 22.85 -3.42 4.36
CA TYR A 213 23.37 -3.89 5.65
C TYR A 213 23.34 -2.78 6.71
N PHE A 214 23.79 -1.58 6.34
CA PHE A 214 23.98 -0.46 7.26
C PHE A 214 22.67 0.04 7.87
N MET A 215 21.61 0.25 7.08
CA MET A 215 20.34 0.79 7.59
C MET A 215 19.70 -0.12 8.66
N PRO A 216 19.48 -1.43 8.42
CA PRO A 216 18.95 -2.32 9.44
C PRO A 216 19.90 -2.49 10.63
N GLN A 217 21.22 -2.44 10.41
CA GLN A 217 22.19 -2.48 11.50
C GLN A 217 22.04 -1.29 12.45
N GLN A 218 21.86 -0.07 11.92
CA GLN A 218 21.59 1.13 12.73
C GLN A 218 20.24 1.03 13.44
N LEU A 219 19.19 0.55 12.74
CA LEU A 219 17.85 0.39 13.32
C LEU A 219 17.85 -0.60 14.49
N VAL A 220 18.49 -1.77 14.33
CA VAL A 220 18.65 -2.76 15.41
C VAL A 220 19.53 -2.22 16.54
N GLY A 221 20.57 -1.45 16.22
CA GLY A 221 21.39 -0.75 17.22
C GLY A 221 20.54 0.19 18.07
N ARG A 222 19.71 1.03 17.44
CA ARG A 222 18.80 1.93 18.13
C ARG A 222 17.74 1.19 18.93
N TYR A 223 17.13 0.16 18.35
CA TYR A 223 16.14 -0.68 19.04
C TYR A 223 16.73 -1.29 20.33
N ASN A 224 17.98 -1.76 20.30
CA ASN A 224 18.64 -2.26 21.50
C ASN A 224 18.84 -1.19 22.58
N PHE A 225 19.12 0.07 22.21
CA PHE A 225 19.17 1.16 23.20
C PHE A 225 17.81 1.40 23.85
N GLU A 226 16.73 1.46 23.06
CA GLU A 226 15.37 1.61 23.58
C GLU A 226 15.00 0.45 24.52
N ARG A 227 15.35 -0.79 24.16
CA ARG A 227 15.17 -1.98 25.03
C ARG A 227 15.88 -1.82 26.36
N LEU A 228 17.16 -1.43 26.36
CA LEU A 228 17.95 -1.26 27.58
C LEU A 228 17.38 -0.14 28.47
N CYS A 229 16.92 0.96 27.88
CA CYS A 229 16.24 2.04 28.61
C CYS A 229 14.92 1.56 29.26
N ASN A 230 14.25 0.59 28.66
CA ASN A 230 13.01 -0.01 29.16
C ASN A 230 13.22 -1.28 30.00
N LYS A 231 14.45 -1.50 30.50
CA LYS A 231 14.84 -2.66 31.33
C LYS A 231 14.63 -4.02 30.64
N LEU A 232 14.71 -4.05 29.32
CA LEU A 232 14.68 -5.27 28.53
C LEU A 232 16.11 -5.68 28.14
N ALA A 233 16.34 -6.98 27.97
CA ALA A 233 17.58 -7.49 27.40
C ALA A 233 17.73 -7.06 25.93
N ARG A 234 18.95 -7.16 25.39
CA ARG A 234 19.16 -6.98 23.94
C ARG A 234 18.33 -8.00 23.15
N VAL A 235 17.98 -7.65 21.91
CA VAL A 235 17.26 -8.55 21.02
C VAL A 235 18.04 -9.85 20.82
N GLU A 236 17.37 -10.99 20.97
CA GLU A 236 17.94 -12.29 20.70
C GLU A 236 17.95 -12.55 19.19
N LYS A 237 19.03 -13.15 18.68
CA LYS A 237 19.09 -13.53 17.28
C LYS A 237 18.22 -14.75 17.05
N PHE A 238 17.25 -14.64 16.16
CA PHE A 238 16.43 -15.78 15.77
C PHE A 238 17.19 -16.71 14.81
N THR A 239 17.99 -17.63 15.37
CA THR A 239 18.78 -18.61 14.59
C THR A 239 18.12 -19.99 14.51
N ALA A 240 17.39 -20.39 15.55
CA ALA A 240 16.75 -21.70 15.63
C ALA A 240 15.34 -21.67 14.99
N LEU A 241 15.30 -21.67 13.65
CA LEU A 241 14.05 -21.51 12.87
C LEU A 241 12.99 -22.61 13.11
N ARG A 242 13.36 -23.73 13.73
CA ARG A 242 12.47 -24.86 14.05
C ARG A 242 11.89 -24.77 15.45
N ASP A 243 12.46 -23.93 16.31
CA ASP A 243 11.98 -23.79 17.67
C ASP A 243 10.72 -22.91 17.69
N PRO A 244 9.84 -23.08 18.69
CA PRO A 244 8.71 -22.18 18.89
C PRO A 244 9.19 -20.75 19.08
N VAL A 245 8.56 -19.78 18.40
CA VAL A 245 8.83 -18.36 18.61
C VAL A 245 8.10 -17.92 19.89
N PRO A 246 8.81 -17.55 20.98
CA PRO A 246 8.16 -17.22 22.25
C PRO A 246 7.21 -16.03 22.13
N GLU A 247 7.62 -15.00 21.39
CA GLU A 247 6.89 -13.73 21.30
C GLU A 247 5.65 -13.86 20.40
N GLY A 248 4.49 -13.51 20.96
CA GLY A 248 3.27 -13.25 20.21
C GLY A 248 3.25 -11.82 19.66
N TYR A 249 2.39 -11.55 18.67
CA TYR A 249 2.10 -10.19 18.24
C TYR A 249 0.73 -10.12 17.58
N PHE A 250 -0.07 -9.11 17.96
CA PHE A 250 -1.43 -8.89 17.48
C PHE A 250 -1.53 -7.48 16.88
N PRO A 251 -1.34 -7.31 15.56
CA PRO A 251 -1.20 -5.98 14.95
C PRO A 251 -2.45 -5.09 15.06
N LYS A 252 -3.65 -5.68 15.15
CA LYS A 252 -4.95 -4.98 15.10
C LYS A 252 -5.19 -4.13 13.84
N LEU A 253 -4.37 -4.34 12.80
CA LEU A 253 -4.49 -3.69 11.51
C LEU A 253 -5.40 -4.50 10.60
N ASP A 254 -6.22 -3.80 9.81
CA ASP A 254 -7.08 -4.40 8.78
C ASP A 254 -6.84 -3.71 7.44
N SER A 255 -6.69 -4.49 6.38
CA SER A 255 -6.57 -3.95 5.02
C SER A 255 -7.95 -3.50 4.52
N LEU A 256 -8.13 -2.18 4.35
CA LEU A 256 -9.38 -1.61 3.84
C LEU A 256 -9.65 -2.02 2.38
N SER A 257 -8.58 -2.14 1.59
CA SER A 257 -8.69 -2.52 0.18
C SER A 257 -9.16 -3.96 -0.04
N SER A 258 -8.80 -4.89 0.86
CA SER A 258 -9.08 -6.32 0.68
C SER A 258 -10.04 -6.88 1.72
N SER A 259 -10.52 -6.06 2.66
CA SER A 259 -11.33 -6.45 3.82
C SER A 259 -10.77 -7.67 4.57
N ARG A 260 -9.44 -7.69 4.76
CA ARG A 260 -8.73 -8.79 5.45
C ARG A 260 -7.92 -8.24 6.60
N VAL A 261 -7.99 -8.94 7.73
CA VAL A 261 -7.18 -8.63 8.91
C VAL A 261 -5.73 -9.05 8.68
N TRP A 262 -4.78 -8.27 9.20
CA TRP A 262 -3.39 -8.72 9.27
C TRP A 262 -3.29 -9.81 10.35
N PRO A 263 -2.86 -11.03 9.99
CA PRO A 263 -2.94 -12.17 10.90
C PRO A 263 -2.01 -11.97 12.09
N ALA A 264 -2.55 -12.21 13.28
CA ALA A 264 -1.77 -12.25 14.51
C ALA A 264 -0.97 -13.55 14.62
N ARG A 265 0.15 -13.50 15.36
CA ARG A 265 0.92 -14.67 15.77
C ARG A 265 0.73 -14.88 17.26
N THR A 266 0.23 -16.06 17.65
CA THR A 266 0.16 -16.43 19.07
C THR A 266 1.56 -16.76 19.62
N PRO A 267 1.79 -16.57 20.93
CA PRO A 267 3.03 -17.02 21.58
C PRO A 267 3.34 -18.49 21.30
N ASN A 268 4.63 -18.85 21.28
CA ASN A 268 5.13 -20.20 21.04
C ASN A 268 4.66 -20.85 19.72
N THR A 269 4.51 -20.04 18.67
CA THR A 269 4.17 -20.55 17.34
C THR A 269 5.42 -21.08 16.65
N THR A 270 5.39 -22.35 16.21
CA THR A 270 6.47 -22.93 15.39
C THR A 270 6.28 -22.58 13.91
N LEU A 271 7.36 -22.15 13.26
CA LEU A 271 7.35 -21.92 11.81
C LEU A 271 7.15 -23.23 11.05
N LYS A 272 6.15 -23.23 10.16
CA LYS A 272 5.89 -24.35 9.26
C LYS A 272 6.43 -24.00 7.87
N GLY A 273 7.32 -24.84 7.36
CA GLY A 273 7.63 -24.85 5.93
C GLY A 273 6.58 -25.68 5.18
N LYS A 274 6.19 -25.25 3.99
CA LYS A 274 5.87 -26.25 2.96
C LYS A 274 7.20 -26.85 2.56
N LEU A 275 7.41 -28.12 2.92
CA LEU A 275 8.33 -28.96 2.17
C LEU A 275 7.68 -29.13 0.79
N GLU A 276 8.09 -28.32 -0.17
CA GLU A 276 7.99 -28.67 -1.59
C GLU A 276 9.22 -29.48 -1.97
#